data_AF-A0A4Y2CP23-F1
#
_entry.id   AF-A0A4Y2CP23-F1
#
_cell.length_a   1.000
_cell.length_b   1.000
_cell.length_c   1.000
_cell.angle_alpha   90.00
_cell.angle_beta   90.00
_cell.angle_gamma   90.00
#
_symmetry.space_group_name_H-M   'P 1'
#
loop_
_entity.id
_entity.type
_entity.pdbx_description
1 polymer ?
#
loop_
_entity_poly.entity_id
_entity_poly.type
_entity_poly.pdbx_seq_one_letter_code
_entity_poly.pdbx_strand_id
1 'polypeptide(L)'
;MTLSLKDRALLVKLFYKNGDCAAIALKKFRTLKGLRSDFGPMTTFSLKKIFDKFEESGSFDVKCGRARKAIASTSVEDVATAMQEVTSIALGTCSARRISRTLDMPVSTVRKIL
;
A
#
# COMPACT_ATOMS: atom_id res chain seq x y z
N MET A 1 9.19 5.81 9.06
CA MET A 1 9.95 6.91 8.43
C MET A 1 10.04 6.64 6.93
N THR A 2 9.36 7.44 6.10
CA THR A 2 9.44 7.34 4.63
C THR A 2 10.29 8.49 4.09
N LEU A 3 11.49 8.18 3.58
CA LEU A 3 12.27 9.16 2.80
C LEU A 3 11.50 9.54 1.55
N SER A 4 11.56 10.82 1.17
CA SER A 4 11.00 11.28 -0.10
C SER A 4 11.74 10.63 -1.28
N LEU A 5 11.10 10.54 -2.44
CA LEU A 5 11.73 9.96 -3.64
C LEU A 5 13.01 10.72 -4.04
N LYS A 6 12.99 12.06 -3.93
CA LYS A 6 14.14 12.91 -4.20
C LYS A 6 15.31 12.58 -3.25
N ASP A 7 15.00 12.36 -1.98
CA ASP A 7 16.01 12.01 -0.98
C ASP A 7 16.61 10.62 -1.20
N ARG A 8 15.80 9.63 -1.59
CA ARG A 8 16.28 8.27 -1.94
C ARG A 8 17.19 8.30 -3.16
N ALA A 9 16.81 9.03 -4.21
CA ALA A 9 17.61 9.18 -5.42
C ALA A 9 18.96 9.88 -5.13
N LEU A 10 18.95 10.93 -4.30
CA LEU A 10 20.17 11.60 -3.86
C LEU A 10 21.11 10.62 -3.12
N LEU A 11 20.54 9.78 -2.25
CA LEU A 11 21.28 8.79 -1.49
C LEU A 11 21.98 7.75 -2.38
N VAL A 12 21.28 7.22 -3.38
CA VAL A 12 21.85 6.28 -4.36
C VAL A 12 22.91 6.94 -5.22
N LYS A 13 22.69 8.19 -5.64
CA LYS A 13 23.72 8.96 -6.36
C LYS A 13 24.98 9.14 -5.52
N LEU A 14 24.84 9.41 -4.22
CA LEU A 14 25.98 9.54 -3.31
C LEU A 14 26.65 8.20 -3.03
N PHE A 15 25.91 7.10 -3.01
CA PHE A 15 26.46 5.76 -2.80
C PHE A 15 27.46 5.38 -3.89
N TYR A 16 27.04 5.43 -5.16
CA TYR A 16 27.92 5.10 -6.29
C TYR A 16 29.09 6.08 -6.44
N LYS A 17 28.88 7.36 -6.17
CA LYS A 17 29.96 8.37 -6.19
C LYS A 17 31.05 8.15 -5.14
N ASN A 18 30.79 7.35 -4.11
CA ASN A 18 31.73 7.09 -3.02
C ASN A 18 32.22 5.63 -3.01
N GLY A 19 32.15 4.92 -4.14
CA GLY A 19 32.62 3.54 -4.26
C GLY A 19 31.88 2.57 -3.34
N ASP A 20 30.55 2.68 -3.31
CA ASP A 20 29.65 1.76 -2.60
C ASP A 20 29.81 1.74 -1.06
N CYS A 21 30.40 2.80 -0.51
CA CYS A 21 30.49 2.97 0.94
C CYS A 21 29.24 3.65 1.52
N ALA A 22 28.32 2.85 2.08
CA ALA A 22 27.08 3.33 2.69
C ALA A 22 27.30 4.35 3.83
N ALA A 23 28.35 4.17 4.64
CA ALA A 23 28.65 5.06 5.76
C ALA A 23 29.05 6.47 5.28
N ILE A 24 29.90 6.55 4.25
CA ILE A 24 30.33 7.82 3.66
C ILE A 24 29.16 8.49 2.93
N ALA A 25 28.38 7.73 2.17
CA ALA A 25 27.21 8.24 1.47
C ALA A 25 26.18 8.83 2.46
N LEU A 26 25.92 8.15 3.58
CA LEU A 26 25.04 8.64 4.63
C LEU A 26 25.58 9.91 5.29
N LYS A 27 26.88 9.94 5.61
CA LYS A 27 27.51 11.11 6.22
C LYS A 27 27.35 12.33 5.30
N LYS A 28 27.62 12.18 4.00
CA LYS A 28 27.44 13.24 2.99
C LYS A 28 25.97 13.64 2.80
N PHE A 29 25.05 12.68 2.83
CA PHE A 29 23.61 12.96 2.75
C PHE A 29 23.15 13.82 3.94
N ARG A 30 23.56 13.47 5.16
CA ARG A 30 23.23 14.23 6.38
C ARG A 30 23.76 15.65 6.33
N THR A 31 25.01 15.83 5.90
CA THR A 31 25.61 17.18 5.76
C THR A 31 24.90 18.00 4.69
N LEU A 32 24.57 17.41 3.53
CA LEU A 32 23.90 18.11 2.43
C LEU A 32 22.48 18.55 2.81
N LYS A 33 21.76 17.73 3.56
CA LYS A 33 20.40 18.05 4.02
C LYS A 33 20.36 18.95 5.25
N GLY A 34 21.52 19.28 5.85
CA GLY A 34 21.58 20.05 7.09
C GLY A 34 20.89 19.36 8.26
N LEU A 35 20.73 18.03 8.20
CA LEU A 35 20.06 17.27 9.26
C LEU A 35 21.00 17.22 10.46
N ARG A 36 20.71 18.08 11.46
CA ARG A 36 21.07 17.79 12.85
C ARG A 36 20.45 16.44 13.23
N SER A 37 20.96 15.77 14.24
CA SER A 37 20.68 14.38 14.66
C SER A 37 19.20 13.96 14.83
N ASP A 38 18.26 14.83 14.46
CA ASP A 38 16.81 14.74 14.56
C ASP A 38 16.16 13.85 13.48
N PHE A 39 16.90 13.47 12.43
CA PHE A 39 16.50 12.32 11.62
C PHE A 39 16.76 11.07 12.47
N GLY A 40 15.77 10.69 13.29
CA GLY A 40 15.83 9.56 14.21
C GLY A 40 16.52 8.35 13.60
N PRO A 41 17.19 7.50 14.39
CA PRO A 41 18.36 6.72 14.00
C PRO A 41 18.18 6.05 12.64
N MET A 42 18.66 6.73 11.59
CA MET A 42 18.71 6.14 10.27
C MET A 42 19.82 5.11 10.31
N THR A 43 19.43 3.86 10.55
CA THR A 43 20.35 2.75 10.72
C THR A 43 20.97 2.39 9.37
N THR A 44 22.21 1.93 9.39
CA THR A 44 22.90 1.38 8.22
C THR A 44 22.08 0.26 7.56
N PHE A 45 21.33 -0.51 8.35
CA PHE A 45 20.39 -1.51 7.87
C PHE A 45 19.25 -0.92 7.02
N SER A 46 18.62 0.17 7.49
CA SER A 46 17.54 0.84 6.74
C SER A 46 18.01 1.39 5.39
N LEU A 47 19.26 1.85 5.32
CA LEU A 47 19.93 2.29 4.10
C LEU A 47 20.20 1.13 3.15
N LYS A 48 20.81 0.06 3.66
CA LYS A 48 21.08 -1.15 2.88
C LYS A 48 19.80 -1.63 2.19
N LYS A 49 18.68 -1.68 2.91
CA LYS A 49 17.37 -2.05 2.35
C LYS A 49 16.88 -1.15 1.20
N ILE A 50 17.26 0.13 1.18
CA ILE A 50 16.91 1.05 0.08
C ILE A 50 17.78 0.75 -1.14
N PHE A 51 19.09 0.49 -0.92
CA PHE A 51 20.00 0.10 -2.00
C PHE A 51 19.64 -1.26 -2.58
N ASP A 52 19.45 -2.28 -1.74
CA ASP A 52 19.05 -3.63 -2.16
C ASP A 52 17.76 -3.59 -3.00
N LYS A 53 16.75 -2.80 -2.59
CA LYS A 53 15.52 -2.62 -3.37
C LYS A 53 15.76 -1.94 -4.71
N PHE A 54 16.66 -0.97 -4.75
CA PHE A 54 16.99 -0.28 -5.98
C PHE A 54 17.76 -1.20 -6.94
N GLU A 55 18.69 -2.01 -6.44
CA GLU A 55 19.38 -3.03 -7.24
C GLU A 55 18.42 -4.11 -7.75
N GLU A 56 17.47 -4.56 -6.91
CA GLU A 56 16.49 -5.58 -7.28
C GLU A 56 15.46 -5.08 -8.31
N SER A 57 14.98 -3.85 -8.17
CA SER A 57 13.81 -3.36 -8.92
C SER A 57 14.07 -2.17 -9.85
N GLY A 58 15.24 -1.54 -9.77
CA GLY A 58 15.56 -0.29 -10.48
C GLY A 58 14.71 0.91 -10.07
N SER A 59 13.87 0.77 -9.03
CA SER A 59 12.84 1.75 -8.68
C SER A 59 12.86 2.11 -7.20
N PHE A 60 12.59 3.39 -6.91
CA PHE A 60 12.36 3.88 -5.56
C PHE A 60 10.89 3.88 -5.16
N ASP A 61 10.01 3.47 -6.08
CA ASP A 61 8.59 3.50 -5.83
C ASP A 61 8.23 2.56 -4.68
N VAL A 62 7.34 3.04 -3.81
CA VAL A 62 6.84 2.20 -2.74
C VAL A 62 5.80 1.31 -3.37
N LYS A 63 6.16 0.05 -3.66
CA LYS A 63 5.17 -0.98 -4.05
C LYS A 63 3.95 -0.81 -3.14
N CYS A 64 2.78 -0.61 -3.75
CA CYS A 64 1.53 -0.49 -3.02
C CYS A 64 1.46 -1.68 -2.06
N GLY A 65 1.15 -1.42 -0.78
CA GLY A 65 1.11 -2.45 0.24
C GLY A 65 0.15 -3.58 -0.15
N ARG A 66 0.17 -4.70 0.58
CA ARG A 66 -0.79 -5.79 0.37
C ARG A 66 -2.21 -5.22 0.49
N ALA A 67 -2.83 -4.92 -0.64
CA ALA A 67 -4.19 -4.42 -0.69
C ALA A 67 -5.12 -5.49 -0.10
N ARG A 68 -6.21 -5.05 0.53
CA ARG A 68 -7.30 -5.98 0.85
C ARG A 68 -7.76 -6.62 -0.46
N LYS A 69 -8.00 -7.94 -0.43
CA LYS A 69 -8.48 -8.68 -1.60
C LYS A 69 -9.69 -7.96 -2.19
N ALA A 70 -9.65 -7.72 -3.50
CA ALA A 70 -10.79 -7.18 -4.22
C ALA A 70 -11.99 -8.12 -4.06
N ILE A 71 -13.18 -7.53 -4.01
CA ILE A 71 -14.43 -8.28 -4.08
C ILE A 71 -14.57 -8.79 -5.52
N ALA A 72 -14.96 -10.05 -5.71
CA ALA A 72 -15.15 -10.62 -7.03
C ALA A 72 -16.31 -9.92 -7.74
N SER A 73 -16.17 -9.60 -9.04
CA SER A 73 -17.23 -8.97 -9.82
C SER A 73 -18.52 -9.80 -9.83
N THR A 74 -18.38 -11.12 -9.89
CA THR A 74 -19.50 -12.06 -9.80
C THR A 74 -20.33 -11.84 -8.54
N SER A 75 -19.67 -11.68 -7.38
CA SER A 75 -20.39 -11.43 -6.13
C SER A 75 -21.09 -10.07 -6.06
N VAL A 76 -20.65 -9.09 -6.86
CA VAL A 76 -21.32 -7.79 -6.99
C VAL A 76 -22.60 -7.96 -7.83
N GLU A 77 -22.51 -8.70 -8.93
CA GLU A 77 -23.65 -9.02 -9.81
C GLU A 77 -24.71 -9.86 -9.10
N ASP A 78 -24.30 -10.87 -8.32
CA ASP A 78 -25.20 -11.72 -7.53
C ASP A 78 -25.97 -10.91 -6.49
N VAL A 79 -25.30 -9.97 -5.80
CA VAL A 79 -25.93 -9.07 -4.82
C VAL A 79 -26.91 -8.12 -5.50
N ALA A 80 -26.56 -7.56 -6.66
CA ALA A 80 -27.45 -6.68 -7.42
C ALA A 80 -28.71 -7.41 -7.90
N THR A 81 -28.57 -8.64 -8.38
CA THR A 81 -29.68 -9.48 -8.86
C THR A 81 -30.61 -9.85 -7.70
N ALA A 82 -30.04 -10.34 -6.59
CA ALA A 82 -30.82 -10.68 -5.40
C ALA A 82 -31.52 -9.46 -4.79
N MET A 83 -30.92 -8.28 -4.86
CA MET A 83 -31.58 -7.03 -4.47
C MET A 83 -32.81 -6.74 -5.33
N GLN A 84 -32.67 -6.87 -6.65
CA GLN A 84 -33.74 -6.59 -7.59
C GLN A 84 -34.92 -7.56 -7.41
N GLU A 85 -34.64 -8.85 -7.21
CA GLU A 85 -35.65 -9.87 -6.90
C GLU A 85 -36.37 -9.60 -5.58
N VAL A 86 -35.64 -9.28 -4.51
CA VAL A 86 -36.27 -9.02 -3.20
C VAL A 86 -37.12 -7.74 -3.24
N THR A 87 -36.68 -6.73 -4.00
CA THR A 87 -37.39 -5.45 -4.14
C THR A 87 -38.63 -5.59 -5.04
N SER A 88 -38.59 -6.47 -6.05
CA SER A 88 -39.75 -6.73 -6.91
C SER A 88 -40.82 -7.56 -6.20
N ILE A 89 -40.43 -8.46 -5.28
CA ILE A 89 -41.34 -9.33 -4.52
C ILE A 89 -41.94 -8.60 -3.31
N ALA A 90 -41.20 -7.71 -2.67
CA ALA A 90 -41.66 -6.98 -1.49
C ALA A 90 -41.55 -5.46 -1.73
N LEU A 91 -42.69 -4.77 -1.62
CA LEU A 91 -42.81 -3.30 -1.69
C LEU A 91 -42.20 -2.59 -0.45
N GLY A 92 -41.06 -3.08 0.04
CA GLY A 92 -40.41 -2.65 1.28
C GLY A 92 -38.89 -2.69 1.18
N THR A 93 -38.22 -2.01 2.11
CA THR A 93 -36.76 -1.84 2.10
C THR A 93 -36.02 -3.18 2.16
N CYS A 94 -35.18 -3.46 1.16
CA CYS A 94 -34.34 -4.65 1.14
C CYS A 94 -33.21 -4.53 2.17
N SER A 95 -33.08 -5.50 3.07
CA SER A 95 -32.04 -5.50 4.10
C SER A 95 -30.83 -6.34 3.70
N ALA A 96 -29.62 -5.87 4.03
CA ALA A 96 -28.37 -6.62 3.83
C ALA A 96 -28.42 -8.03 4.45
N ARG A 97 -29.17 -8.20 5.56
CA ARG A 97 -29.34 -9.50 6.23
C ARG A 97 -30.21 -10.46 5.42
N ARG A 98 -31.22 -9.97 4.69
CA ARG A 98 -32.03 -10.81 3.79
C ARG A 98 -31.20 -11.30 2.62
N ILE A 99 -30.50 -10.40 1.94
CA ILE A 99 -29.62 -10.73 0.79
C ILE A 99 -28.52 -11.72 1.21
N SER A 100 -27.91 -11.50 2.37
CA SER A 100 -26.92 -12.40 2.95
C SER A 100 -27.43 -13.83 3.15
N ARG A 101 -28.69 -14.01 3.58
CA ARG A 101 -29.30 -15.34 3.71
C ARG A 101 -29.61 -15.98 2.36
N THR A 102 -30.03 -15.18 1.37
CA THR A 102 -30.34 -15.68 0.03
C THR A 102 -29.10 -16.18 -0.70
N LEU A 103 -27.98 -15.45 -0.59
CA LEU A 103 -26.73 -15.77 -1.29
C LEU A 103 -25.74 -16.59 -0.44
N ASP A 104 -26.12 -16.97 0.79
CA ASP A 104 -25.23 -17.59 1.79
C ASP A 104 -23.87 -16.87 1.94
N MET A 105 -23.91 -15.53 1.90
CA MET A 105 -22.72 -14.68 2.01
C MET A 105 -22.69 -13.96 3.36
N PRO A 106 -21.50 -13.65 3.91
CA PRO A 106 -21.42 -12.88 5.14
C PRO A 106 -22.00 -11.47 4.94
N VAL A 107 -22.78 -11.01 5.92
CA VAL A 107 -23.41 -9.66 5.91
C VAL A 107 -22.38 -8.55 5.71
N SER A 108 -21.14 -8.74 6.16
CA SER A 108 -20.04 -7.79 5.97
C SER A 108 -19.60 -7.64 4.51
N THR A 109 -19.76 -8.66 3.67
CA THR A 109 -19.51 -8.59 2.22
C THR A 109 -20.66 -7.88 1.53
N VAL A 110 -21.91 -8.24 1.84
CA VAL A 110 -23.08 -7.55 1.29
C VAL A 110 -23.05 -6.05 1.62
N ARG A 111 -22.73 -5.67 2.87
CA ARG A 111 -22.59 -4.26 3.29
C ARG A 111 -21.39 -3.51 2.68
N LYS A 112 -20.42 -4.21 2.09
CA LYS A 112 -19.34 -3.56 1.34
C LYS A 112 -19.74 -3.29 -0.12
N ILE A 113 -20.74 -4.01 -0.61
CA ILE A 113 -21.23 -3.94 -1.99
C ILE A 113 -22.40 -2.94 -2.09
N LEU A 114 -23.29 -2.95 -1.09
CA LEU A 114 -24.34 -1.92 -0.89
C LEU A 114 -23.74 -0.58 -0.47
#